data_AF-A0A7C4KMQ8-F1
#
_entry.id   AF-A0A7C4KMQ8-F1
#
_cell.length_a   1.000
_cell.length_b   1.000
_cell.length_c   1.000
_cell.angle_alpha   90.00
_cell.angle_beta   90.00
_cell.angle_gamma   90.00
#
_symmetry.space_group_name_H-M   'P 1'
#
loop_
_entity.id
_entity.type
_entity.pdbx_description
1 polymer ?
#
loop_
_entity_poly.entity_id
_entity_poly.type
_entity_poly.pdbx_seq_one_letter_code
_entity_poly.pdbx_strand_id
1 'polypeptide(L)'
;MATGLKTMEPLWGSMSSCLSAWEKLPQNNCMVWKDWIRRHARVHRTVKHLMAIAMAPWCCCLRKPPSLIPRRLHSAFTMGGTVEVLYAYKDNSRSVPLRYDQKRIEQTCQQVARGEWGHYGQVDEWLYAALQRYPISGQRVAVMGSADQGYGPWYEAICLHYGARPVTVDYNPIEFEDDRLQFIRAPLDPAHIKPFDAALSISSFEHDGLGRYGEPLDAEGDLKAMQLMKRLVKPGGHLFLTVPVGRDKVVFNIHRIYGAQRLPLLLKGWQVEDRFGWEEAALQRDTGFGWQPMEYKRGPDGWEARPLHPQCPEYAPVWVLRNDPA
;
A
#
# COMPACT_ATOMS: atom_id res chain seq x y z
N MET A 1 -2.75 26.40 16.34
CA MET A 1 -1.84 25.70 17.28
C MET A 1 -1.81 26.43 18.64
N ALA A 2 -2.89 26.40 19.42
CA ALA A 2 -2.91 27.12 20.72
C ALA A 2 -3.84 26.49 21.79
N THR A 3 -4.21 25.21 21.66
CA THR A 3 -5.15 24.56 22.60
C THR A 3 -4.64 23.22 23.17
N GLY A 4 -3.39 22.84 22.91
CA GLY A 4 -2.79 21.60 23.44
C GLY A 4 -1.85 21.79 24.65
N LEU A 5 -1.56 23.02 25.07
CA LEU A 5 -0.56 23.30 26.12
C LEU A 5 -1.13 23.35 27.55
N LYS A 6 -2.46 23.36 27.74
CA LYS A 6 -3.09 23.43 29.07
C LYS A 6 -3.32 22.08 29.76
N THR A 7 -3.02 20.96 29.13
CA THR A 7 -3.18 19.61 29.72
C THR A 7 -1.88 18.99 30.23
N MET A 8 -0.75 19.73 30.21
CA MET A 8 0.56 19.20 30.64
C MET A 8 1.10 19.77 31.96
N GLU A 9 0.43 20.75 32.59
CA GLU A 9 0.87 21.32 33.88
C GLU A 9 0.95 20.29 35.03
N PRO A 10 0.05 19.30 35.17
CA PRO A 10 0.17 18.29 36.24
C PRO A 10 1.33 17.31 36.01
N LEU A 11 1.77 17.13 34.76
CA LEU A 11 2.79 16.15 34.36
C LEU A 11 4.21 16.64 34.67
N TRP A 12 4.46 17.95 34.53
CA TRP A 12 5.76 18.56 34.84
C TRP A 12 6.10 18.49 36.34
N GLY A 13 5.09 18.67 37.21
CA GLY A 13 5.26 18.53 38.65
C GLY A 13 5.71 17.13 39.07
N SER A 14 5.13 16.08 38.47
CA SER A 14 5.51 14.68 38.77
C SER A 14 6.86 14.29 38.17
N MET A 15 7.21 14.82 36.99
CA MET A 15 8.52 14.59 36.38
C MET A 15 9.64 15.29 37.16
N SER A 16 9.41 16.52 37.62
CA SER A 16 10.37 17.26 38.45
C SER A 16 10.60 16.59 39.81
N SER A 17 9.56 16.05 40.44
CA SER A 17 9.72 15.28 41.67
C SER A 17 10.45 13.95 41.45
N CYS A 18 10.26 13.30 40.29
CA CYS A 18 10.99 12.08 39.94
C CYS A 18 12.47 12.35 39.59
N LEU A 19 12.78 13.43 38.87
CA LEU A 19 14.14 13.82 38.51
C LEU A 19 14.96 14.25 39.73
N SER A 20 14.37 15.06 40.62
CA SER A 20 15.02 15.47 41.87
C SER A 20 15.22 14.31 42.86
N ALA A 21 14.36 13.30 42.82
CA ALA A 21 14.56 12.05 43.56
C ALA A 21 15.64 11.15 42.93
N TRP A 22 15.81 11.20 41.60
CA TRP A 22 16.82 10.44 40.86
C TRP A 22 18.24 10.98 41.05
N GLU A 23 18.42 12.30 41.02
CA GLU A 23 19.72 12.96 41.28
C GLU A 23 20.26 12.70 42.70
N LYS A 24 19.38 12.38 43.65
CA LYS A 24 19.75 12.08 45.05
C LYS A 24 20.08 10.61 45.31
N LEU A 25 19.95 9.72 44.32
CA LEU A 25 20.27 8.29 44.49
C LEU A 25 21.73 8.02 44.11
N PRO A 26 22.50 7.27 44.94
CA PRO A 26 23.86 6.88 44.60
C PRO A 26 23.86 6.01 43.34
N GLN A 27 24.46 6.50 42.26
CA GLN A 27 24.34 5.95 40.90
C GLN A 27 25.03 4.59 40.67
N ASN A 28 25.67 4.01 41.69
CA ASN A 28 26.57 2.86 41.54
C ASN A 28 26.07 1.54 42.13
N ASN A 29 24.76 1.29 42.28
CA ASN A 29 24.31 0.00 42.82
C ASN A 29 23.03 -0.58 42.17
N CYS A 30 23.19 -1.66 41.40
CA CYS A 30 22.13 -2.34 40.63
C CYS A 30 21.04 -2.96 41.54
N MET A 31 21.36 -3.26 42.81
CA MET A 31 20.39 -3.75 43.81
C MET A 31 19.35 -2.69 44.20
N VAL A 32 19.74 -1.41 44.29
CA VAL A 32 18.86 -0.31 44.69
C VAL A 32 17.80 -0.03 43.62
N TRP A 33 18.14 -0.26 42.34
CA TRP A 33 17.24 -0.05 41.21
C TRP A 33 16.07 -1.04 41.16
N LYS A 34 16.35 -2.33 41.40
CA LYS A 34 15.31 -3.38 41.43
C LYS A 34 14.32 -3.18 42.58
N ASP A 35 14.78 -2.69 43.72
CA ASP A 35 13.92 -2.44 44.88
C ASP A 35 13.11 -1.15 44.72
N TRP A 36 13.68 -0.13 44.09
CA TRP A 36 12.95 1.09 43.72
C TRP A 36 11.82 0.80 42.71
N ILE A 37 12.09 0.00 41.67
CA ILE A 37 11.06 -0.43 40.71
C ILE A 37 9.97 -1.25 41.40
N ARG A 38 10.33 -2.14 42.32
CA ARG A 38 9.33 -2.91 43.08
C ARG A 38 8.42 -2.00 43.92
N ARG A 39 8.99 -1.01 44.61
CA ARG A 39 8.22 -0.06 45.44
C ARG A 39 7.39 0.94 44.62
N HIS A 40 7.83 1.28 43.40
CA HIS A 40 7.17 2.26 42.53
C HIS A 40 6.69 1.62 41.21
N ALA A 41 6.28 0.35 41.25
CA ALA A 41 5.98 -0.46 40.05
C ALA A 41 4.86 0.12 39.19
N ARG A 42 3.95 0.90 39.78
CA ARG A 42 2.87 1.60 39.07
C ARG A 42 3.44 2.82 38.31
N VAL A 43 4.25 3.65 38.98
CA VAL A 43 4.93 4.81 38.36
C VAL A 43 5.89 4.37 37.26
N HIS A 44 6.72 3.35 37.52
CA HIS A 44 7.62 2.80 36.50
C HIS A 44 6.87 2.23 35.29
N ARG A 45 5.73 1.55 35.50
CA ARG A 45 4.87 1.11 34.39
C ARG A 45 4.31 2.28 33.60
N THR A 46 3.81 3.31 34.27
CA THR A 46 3.28 4.51 33.61
C THR A 46 4.36 5.25 32.83
N VAL A 47 5.54 5.48 33.41
CA VAL A 47 6.68 6.13 32.74
C VAL A 47 7.18 5.29 31.56
N LYS A 48 7.30 3.97 31.71
CA LYS A 48 7.68 3.08 30.60
C LYS A 48 6.64 3.07 29.49
N HIS A 49 5.35 3.12 29.83
CA HIS A 49 4.26 3.19 28.85
C HIS A 49 4.23 4.54 28.14
N LEU A 50 4.41 5.65 28.87
CA LEU A 50 4.51 7.00 28.30
C LEU A 50 5.76 7.18 27.45
N MET A 51 6.92 6.63 27.86
CA MET A 51 8.12 6.59 27.02
C MET A 51 7.91 5.71 25.80
N ALA A 52 7.21 4.57 25.90
CA ALA A 52 6.87 3.76 24.73
C ALA A 52 5.94 4.50 23.76
N ILE A 53 4.97 5.27 24.27
CA ILE A 53 4.08 6.12 23.46
C ILE A 53 4.85 7.32 22.86
N ALA A 54 5.73 7.96 23.62
CA ALA A 54 6.52 9.11 23.18
C ALA A 54 7.66 8.73 22.23
N MET A 55 8.20 7.52 22.36
CA MET A 55 9.23 6.96 21.47
C MET A 55 8.63 6.14 20.32
N ALA A 56 7.36 5.75 20.35
CA ALA A 56 6.72 5.05 19.22
C ALA A 56 6.79 5.83 17.89
N PRO A 57 6.63 7.17 17.87
CA PRO A 57 6.86 7.99 16.68
C PRO A 57 8.32 8.04 16.25
N TRP A 58 9.28 7.96 17.19
CA TRP A 58 10.72 8.04 16.89
C TRP A 58 11.36 6.67 16.58
N CYS A 59 10.75 5.56 17.00
CA CYS A 59 11.25 4.21 16.73
C CYS A 59 10.94 3.73 15.30
N CYS A 60 10.01 4.40 14.60
CA CYS A 60 9.66 4.10 13.21
C CYS A 60 10.66 4.66 12.20
N CYS A 61 11.53 5.62 12.57
CA CYS A 61 12.30 6.38 11.57
C CYS A 61 13.57 5.70 11.04
N LEU A 62 13.96 4.48 11.46
CA LEU A 62 15.23 3.86 11.03
C LEU A 62 15.25 2.32 11.04
N ARG A 63 14.09 1.64 10.94
CA ARG A 63 14.07 0.18 10.83
C ARG A 63 13.90 -0.23 9.38
N LYS A 64 14.93 -0.85 8.82
CA LYS A 64 14.84 -1.54 7.53
C LYS A 64 13.62 -2.47 7.52
N PRO A 65 12.90 -2.57 6.38
CA PRO A 65 11.86 -3.56 6.20
C PRO A 65 12.32 -4.96 6.62
N PRO A 66 11.44 -5.77 7.23
CA PRO A 66 11.78 -7.13 7.60
C PRO A 66 11.93 -7.98 6.32
N SER A 67 12.99 -8.80 6.26
CA SER A 67 13.20 -9.77 5.18
C SER A 67 12.54 -11.13 5.42
N LEU A 68 12.09 -11.39 6.66
CA LEU A 68 11.42 -12.63 7.07
C LEU A 68 10.14 -12.32 7.86
N ILE A 69 9.15 -13.20 7.74
CA ILE A 69 7.93 -13.11 8.53
C ILE A 69 8.28 -13.43 10.00
N PRO A 70 8.00 -12.54 10.96
CA PRO A 70 8.18 -12.85 12.37
C PRO A 70 7.36 -14.08 12.76
N ARG A 71 7.93 -15.01 13.54
CA ARG A 71 7.28 -16.28 13.94
C ARG A 71 5.84 -16.09 14.44
N ARG A 72 5.59 -15.03 15.22
CA ARG A 72 4.26 -14.70 15.78
C ARG A 72 3.22 -14.30 14.71
N LEU A 73 3.65 -13.84 13.54
CA LEU A 73 2.80 -13.41 12.43
C LEU A 73 2.72 -14.47 11.33
N HIS A 74 3.53 -15.53 11.39
CA HIS A 74 3.61 -16.53 10.32
C HIS A 74 2.25 -17.13 9.98
N SER A 75 1.51 -17.64 10.98
CA SER A 75 0.18 -18.20 10.77
C SER A 75 -0.81 -17.20 10.15
N ALA A 76 -0.67 -15.90 10.43
CA ALA A 76 -1.56 -14.89 9.87
C ALA A 76 -1.26 -14.64 8.38
N PHE A 77 0.03 -14.50 8.03
CA PHE A 77 0.46 -14.33 6.64
C PHE A 77 0.17 -15.56 5.78
N THR A 78 0.27 -16.77 6.34
CA THR A 78 0.05 -18.02 5.61
C THR A 78 -1.39 -18.53 5.66
N MET A 79 -2.33 -17.75 6.20
CA MET A 79 -3.73 -18.16 6.38
C MET A 79 -3.87 -19.52 7.09
N GLY A 80 -3.11 -19.72 8.17
CA GLY A 80 -3.08 -20.99 8.90
C GLY A 80 -2.22 -22.07 8.24
N GLY A 81 -1.39 -21.71 7.26
CA GLY A 81 -0.52 -22.63 6.52
C GLY A 81 -1.09 -23.09 5.18
N THR A 82 -2.23 -22.53 4.73
CA THR A 82 -2.85 -22.88 3.45
C THR A 82 -2.28 -22.11 2.26
N VAL A 83 -1.55 -21.02 2.52
CA VAL A 83 -0.90 -20.18 1.51
C VAL A 83 0.60 -20.36 1.57
N GLU A 84 1.21 -20.59 0.41
CA GLU A 84 2.66 -20.75 0.26
C GLU A 84 3.38 -19.41 0.44
N VAL A 85 4.58 -19.46 1.02
CA VAL A 85 5.45 -18.29 1.19
C VAL A 85 6.72 -18.48 0.37
N LEU A 86 6.98 -17.51 -0.51
CA LEU A 86 8.27 -17.32 -1.15
C LEU A 86 8.96 -16.13 -0.50
N TYR A 87 10.27 -16.17 -0.35
CA TYR A 87 11.02 -15.05 0.25
C TYR A 87 11.79 -14.30 -0.82
N ALA A 88 11.52 -12.99 -0.90
CA ALA A 88 12.30 -12.03 -1.66
C ALA A 88 12.50 -10.77 -0.78
N TYR A 89 13.33 -9.83 -1.24
CA TYR A 89 13.62 -8.64 -0.45
C TYR A 89 13.75 -7.38 -1.30
N LYS A 90 12.98 -6.35 -0.96
CA LYS A 90 13.18 -4.95 -1.39
C LYS A 90 12.97 -3.99 -0.22
N ASP A 91 13.76 -2.94 -0.19
CA ASP A 91 13.53 -1.76 0.65
C ASP A 91 13.17 -0.59 -0.24
N ASN A 92 11.89 -0.23 -0.23
CA ASN A 92 11.34 0.92 -0.95
C ASN A 92 10.91 2.02 0.01
N SER A 93 11.32 1.98 1.28
CA SER A 93 11.09 3.09 2.19
C SER A 93 11.90 4.31 1.75
N ARG A 94 11.28 5.48 1.71
CA ARG A 94 11.92 6.72 1.27
C ARG A 94 11.72 7.84 2.28
N SER A 95 12.84 8.45 2.69
CA SER A 95 12.85 9.72 3.42
C SER A 95 12.88 10.92 2.47
N VAL A 96 13.48 10.75 1.28
CA VAL A 96 13.54 11.78 0.24
C VAL A 96 12.33 11.64 -0.68
N PRO A 97 11.58 12.73 -0.93
CA PRO A 97 10.41 12.71 -1.79
C PRO A 97 10.75 12.30 -3.23
N LEU A 98 9.87 11.50 -3.83
CA LEU A 98 9.85 11.34 -5.28
C LEU A 98 9.34 12.65 -5.89
N ARG A 99 10.10 13.22 -6.83
CA ARG A 99 9.78 14.50 -7.47
C ARG A 99 9.42 14.26 -8.93
N TYR A 100 8.28 14.79 -9.34
CA TYR A 100 7.86 14.85 -10.74
C TYR A 100 7.83 16.31 -11.18
N ASP A 101 8.77 16.68 -12.05
CA ASP A 101 8.77 18.00 -12.66
C ASP A 101 7.68 18.12 -13.74
N GLN A 102 7.33 19.36 -14.09
CA GLN A 102 6.30 19.64 -15.08
C GLN A 102 6.60 19.01 -16.44
N LYS A 103 7.87 18.95 -16.84
CA LYS A 103 8.29 18.38 -18.12
C LYS A 103 8.00 16.88 -18.18
N ARG A 104 8.32 16.15 -17.12
CA ARG A 104 8.05 14.71 -16.98
C ARG A 104 6.56 14.44 -17.01
N ILE A 105 5.76 15.25 -16.31
CA ILE A 105 4.30 15.12 -16.28
C ILE A 105 3.72 15.32 -17.69
N GLU A 106 4.09 16.39 -18.40
CA GLU A 106 3.60 16.64 -19.75
C GLU A 106 4.03 15.58 -20.76
N GLN A 107 5.26 15.09 -20.67
CA GLN A 107 5.73 13.97 -21.49
C GLN A 107 4.87 12.73 -21.27
N THR A 108 4.58 12.41 -20.01
CA THR A 108 3.74 11.26 -19.64
C THR A 108 2.32 11.41 -20.19
N CYS A 109 1.70 12.60 -20.02
CA CYS A 109 0.39 12.91 -20.59
C CYS A 109 0.34 12.72 -22.12
N GLN A 110 1.40 13.13 -22.84
CA GLN A 110 1.49 12.95 -24.28
C GLN A 110 1.61 11.47 -24.68
N GLN A 111 2.34 10.67 -23.93
CA GLN A 111 2.47 9.22 -24.16
C GLN A 111 1.13 8.51 -23.96
N VAL A 112 0.47 8.79 -22.83
CA VAL A 112 -0.88 8.29 -22.53
C VAL A 112 -1.87 8.69 -23.62
N ALA A 113 -1.83 9.95 -24.09
CA ALA A 113 -2.73 10.42 -25.15
C ALA A 113 -2.53 9.72 -26.50
N ARG A 114 -1.36 9.10 -26.73
CA ARG A 114 -1.08 8.26 -27.90
C ARG A 114 -1.49 6.79 -27.70
N GLY A 115 -2.03 6.44 -26.53
CA GLY A 115 -2.38 5.06 -26.18
C GLY A 115 -1.17 4.18 -25.91
N GLU A 116 -0.03 4.77 -25.55
CA GLU A 116 1.16 4.00 -25.17
C GLU A 116 0.96 3.24 -23.85
N TRP A 117 1.88 2.32 -23.56
CA TRP A 117 1.93 1.56 -22.31
C TRP A 117 3.03 2.07 -21.38
N GLY A 118 2.73 2.06 -20.10
CA GLY A 118 3.65 2.35 -19.01
C GLY A 118 4.34 1.08 -18.53
N HIS A 119 4.67 1.06 -17.24
CA HIS A 119 5.42 -0.03 -16.63
C HIS A 119 4.72 -1.39 -16.70
N TYR A 120 3.40 -1.42 -16.53
CA TYR A 120 2.63 -2.68 -16.44
C TYR A 120 2.11 -3.18 -17.80
N GLY A 121 2.55 -2.55 -18.90
CA GLY A 121 2.31 -3.05 -20.25
C GLY A 121 0.82 -3.15 -20.58
N GLN A 122 0.38 -4.35 -20.96
CA GLN A 122 -0.99 -4.58 -21.43
C GLN A 122 -2.10 -4.29 -20.41
N VAL A 123 -1.77 -4.22 -19.11
CA VAL A 123 -2.73 -3.76 -18.09
C VAL A 123 -3.31 -2.40 -18.46
N ASP A 124 -2.52 -1.52 -19.08
CA ASP A 124 -2.98 -0.20 -19.49
C ASP A 124 -3.99 -0.27 -20.63
N GLU A 125 -3.85 -1.22 -21.56
CA GLU A 125 -4.85 -1.48 -22.63
C GLU A 125 -6.21 -1.85 -22.02
N TRP A 126 -6.21 -2.76 -21.04
CA TRP A 126 -7.41 -3.17 -20.32
C TRP A 126 -7.99 -2.03 -19.47
N LEU A 127 -7.14 -1.23 -18.86
CA LEU A 127 -7.56 -0.05 -18.10
C LEU A 127 -8.19 1.01 -19.01
N TYR A 128 -7.62 1.27 -20.19
CA TYR A 128 -8.21 2.18 -21.19
C TYR A 128 -9.60 1.70 -21.62
N ALA A 129 -9.75 0.40 -21.92
CA ALA A 129 -11.05 -0.18 -22.25
C ALA A 129 -12.06 -0.03 -21.08
N ALA A 130 -11.61 -0.24 -19.84
CA ALA A 130 -12.43 -0.04 -18.65
C ALA A 130 -12.86 1.42 -18.50
N LEU A 131 -11.95 2.39 -18.66
CA LEU A 131 -12.24 3.82 -18.53
C LEU A 131 -13.12 4.37 -19.66
N GLN A 132 -13.09 3.75 -20.84
CA GLN A 132 -14.04 4.07 -21.91
C GLN A 132 -15.47 3.63 -21.55
N ARG A 133 -15.63 2.47 -20.90
CA ARG A 133 -16.94 1.95 -20.47
C ARG A 133 -17.46 2.60 -19.19
N TYR A 134 -16.55 2.96 -18.28
CA TYR A 134 -16.82 3.53 -16.97
C TYR A 134 -16.07 4.87 -16.83
N PRO A 135 -16.57 5.95 -17.45
CA PRO A 135 -15.85 7.21 -17.56
C PRO A 135 -15.67 7.93 -16.22
N ILE A 136 -14.47 8.49 -16.01
CA ILE A 136 -14.08 9.23 -14.81
C ILE A 136 -13.97 10.76 -15.04
N SER A 137 -14.45 11.26 -16.17
CA SER A 137 -14.35 12.68 -16.51
C SER A 137 -15.04 13.56 -15.45
N GLY A 138 -14.34 14.61 -15.01
CA GLY A 138 -14.80 15.53 -13.96
C GLY A 138 -14.81 14.95 -12.54
N GLN A 139 -14.39 13.70 -12.34
CA GLN A 139 -14.37 13.04 -11.04
C GLN A 139 -13.08 13.34 -10.26
N ARG A 140 -13.16 13.37 -8.92
CA ARG A 140 -11.99 13.36 -8.05
C ARG A 140 -11.58 11.91 -7.79
N VAL A 141 -10.40 11.53 -8.25
CA VAL A 141 -9.97 10.13 -8.31
C VAL A 141 -8.79 9.91 -7.38
N ALA A 142 -8.90 8.96 -6.46
CA ALA A 142 -7.74 8.52 -5.68
C ALA A 142 -6.84 7.65 -6.57
N VAL A 143 -5.53 7.94 -6.61
CA VAL A 143 -4.53 7.09 -7.24
C VAL A 143 -3.68 6.48 -6.13
N MET A 144 -3.80 5.16 -5.94
CA MET A 144 -3.16 4.47 -4.82
C MET A 144 -1.74 4.03 -5.20
N GLY A 145 -0.75 4.73 -4.67
CA GLY A 145 0.65 4.55 -4.96
C GLY A 145 1.11 5.27 -6.23
N SER A 146 2.36 5.69 -6.25
CA SER A 146 3.02 6.15 -7.48
C SER A 146 4.50 5.82 -7.48
N ALA A 147 4.97 5.37 -8.64
CA ALA A 147 6.37 5.02 -8.85
C ALA A 147 6.81 5.50 -10.23
N ASP A 148 7.95 6.19 -10.32
CA ASP A 148 8.41 6.71 -11.59
C ASP A 148 8.72 5.58 -12.57
N GLN A 149 9.43 4.52 -12.14
CA GLN A 149 9.73 3.32 -12.96
C GLN A 149 10.31 3.61 -14.36
N GLY A 150 10.76 4.84 -14.65
CA GLY A 150 11.15 5.30 -15.99
C GLY A 150 10.04 5.96 -16.82
N TYR A 151 8.79 5.95 -16.37
CA TYR A 151 7.58 6.35 -17.11
C TYR A 151 6.90 7.63 -16.58
N GLY A 152 7.31 8.18 -15.44
CA GLY A 152 6.63 9.33 -14.84
C GLY A 152 5.43 8.93 -13.96
N PRO A 153 4.57 9.90 -13.58
CA PRO A 153 3.37 9.62 -12.79
C PRO A 153 2.26 9.11 -13.71
N TRP A 154 2.40 7.85 -14.13
CA TRP A 154 1.66 7.28 -15.25
C TRP A 154 0.15 7.24 -15.01
N TYR A 155 -0.29 6.75 -13.85
CA TYR A 155 -1.72 6.61 -13.55
C TYR A 155 -2.39 7.94 -13.21
N GLU A 156 -1.63 8.91 -12.70
CA GLU A 156 -2.06 10.30 -12.60
C GLU A 156 -2.26 10.92 -13.99
N ALA A 157 -1.33 10.69 -14.92
CA ALA A 157 -1.45 11.17 -16.29
C ALA A 157 -2.63 10.53 -17.04
N ILE A 158 -2.93 9.24 -16.78
CA ILE A 158 -4.16 8.60 -17.26
C ILE A 158 -5.40 9.31 -16.71
N CYS A 159 -5.44 9.62 -15.42
CA CYS A 159 -6.55 10.38 -14.85
C CYS A 159 -6.71 11.75 -15.53
N LEU A 160 -5.61 12.50 -15.72
CA LEU A 160 -5.65 13.79 -16.40
C LEU A 160 -6.14 13.67 -17.85
N HIS A 161 -5.66 12.68 -18.60
CA HIS A 161 -6.06 12.43 -19.99
C HIS A 161 -7.56 12.17 -20.11
N TYR A 162 -8.14 11.39 -19.20
CA TYR A 162 -9.58 11.10 -19.14
C TYR A 162 -10.40 12.20 -18.43
N GLY A 163 -9.81 13.37 -18.16
CA GLY A 163 -10.49 14.54 -17.63
C GLY A 163 -10.82 14.47 -16.13
N ALA A 164 -10.21 13.55 -15.39
CA ALA A 164 -10.34 13.44 -13.95
C ALA A 164 -9.37 14.38 -13.20
N ARG A 165 -9.59 14.50 -11.89
CA ARG A 165 -8.72 15.23 -10.94
C ARG A 165 -8.04 14.22 -10.01
N PRO A 166 -6.81 13.77 -10.32
CA PRO A 166 -6.12 12.76 -9.53
C PRO A 166 -5.65 13.32 -8.18
N VAL A 167 -5.68 12.45 -7.18
CA VAL A 167 -5.08 12.67 -5.86
C VAL A 167 -4.32 11.41 -5.50
N THR A 168 -3.00 11.49 -5.55
CA THR A 168 -2.09 10.39 -5.24
C THR A 168 -2.03 10.18 -3.74
N VAL A 169 -2.16 8.91 -3.33
CA VAL A 169 -2.03 8.48 -1.93
C VAL A 169 -0.88 7.49 -1.85
N ASP A 170 0.16 7.81 -1.07
CA ASP A 170 1.34 6.94 -0.90
C ASP A 170 1.92 7.07 0.52
N TYR A 171 2.62 6.03 0.99
CA TYR A 171 3.37 6.06 2.25
C TYR A 171 4.61 6.95 2.15
N ASN A 172 5.26 6.90 0.99
CA ASN A 172 6.42 7.70 0.68
C ASN A 172 5.98 9.11 0.23
N PRO A 173 6.74 10.16 0.59
CA PRO A 173 6.42 11.51 0.16
C PRO A 173 6.61 11.65 -1.36
N ILE A 174 5.67 12.35 -2.00
CA ILE A 174 5.71 12.69 -3.42
C ILE A 174 5.47 14.19 -3.58
N GLU A 175 6.22 14.81 -4.47
CA GLU A 175 6.09 16.21 -4.83
C GLU A 175 5.87 16.33 -6.35
N PHE A 176 4.86 17.12 -6.73
CA PHE A 176 4.52 17.42 -8.11
C PHE A 176 4.76 18.91 -8.37
N GLU A 177 5.44 19.24 -9.47
CA GLU A 177 5.52 20.62 -9.98
C GLU A 177 4.38 20.90 -10.96
N ASP A 178 3.15 20.53 -10.57
CA ASP A 178 1.93 20.71 -11.38
C ASP A 178 0.70 20.78 -10.47
N ASP A 179 -0.02 21.91 -10.52
CA ASP A 179 -1.18 22.18 -9.66
C ASP A 179 -2.39 21.27 -9.94
N ARG A 180 -2.40 20.54 -11.06
CA ARG A 180 -3.47 19.57 -11.37
C ARG A 180 -3.33 18.28 -10.56
N LEU A 181 -2.15 18.01 -10.02
CA LEU A 181 -1.83 16.81 -9.25
C LEU A 181 -1.80 17.14 -7.76
N GLN A 182 -2.40 16.27 -6.94
CA GLN A 182 -2.44 16.43 -5.48
C GLN A 182 -1.86 15.20 -4.82
N PHE A 183 -1.23 15.39 -3.65
CA PHE A 183 -0.67 14.30 -2.86
C PHE A 183 -1.25 14.30 -1.44
N ILE A 184 -1.58 13.11 -0.94
CA ILE A 184 -1.92 12.88 0.46
C ILE A 184 -1.08 11.71 0.98
N ARG A 185 -0.38 11.91 2.09
CA ARG A 185 0.43 10.86 2.69
C ARG A 185 -0.41 9.85 3.46
N ALA A 186 -0.17 8.56 3.23
CA ALA A 186 -0.72 7.46 4.02
C ALA A 186 0.03 7.31 5.37
N PRO A 187 -0.62 6.75 6.43
CA PRO A 187 -1.98 6.22 6.45
C PRO A 187 -3.05 7.32 6.45
N LEU A 188 -4.19 7.04 5.81
CA LEU A 188 -5.33 7.96 5.76
C LEU A 188 -6.25 7.79 6.97
N ASP A 189 -6.75 8.92 7.48
CA ASP A 189 -7.85 8.96 8.44
C ASP A 189 -9.14 9.38 7.72
N PRO A 190 -10.13 8.47 7.55
CA PRO A 190 -11.39 8.78 6.88
C PRO A 190 -12.13 10.01 7.40
N ALA A 191 -11.95 10.36 8.68
CA ALA A 191 -12.59 11.54 9.26
C ALA A 191 -12.09 12.86 8.65
N HIS A 192 -10.89 12.86 8.07
CA HIS A 192 -10.22 14.04 7.55
C HIS A 192 -10.04 14.02 6.03
N ILE A 193 -10.53 12.98 5.34
CA ILE A 193 -10.42 12.84 3.90
C ILE A 193 -11.77 13.10 3.26
N LYS A 194 -11.81 14.11 2.37
CA LYS A 194 -12.97 14.31 1.50
C LYS A 194 -13.17 13.05 0.64
N PRO A 195 -14.39 12.50 0.53
CA PRO A 195 -14.65 11.32 -0.29
C PRO A 195 -14.23 11.51 -1.75
N PHE A 196 -13.80 10.42 -2.37
CA PHE A 196 -13.47 10.30 -3.79
C PHE A 196 -14.69 9.84 -4.58
N ASP A 197 -14.76 10.27 -5.84
CA ASP A 197 -15.80 9.82 -6.77
C ASP A 197 -15.45 8.43 -7.34
N ALA A 198 -14.17 8.19 -7.60
CA ALA A 198 -13.62 6.89 -7.99
C ALA A 198 -12.18 6.71 -7.46
N ALA A 199 -11.61 5.52 -7.62
CA ALA A 199 -10.24 5.20 -7.26
C ALA A 199 -9.57 4.28 -8.28
N LEU A 200 -8.27 4.44 -8.48
CA LEU A 200 -7.38 3.54 -9.20
C LEU A 200 -6.39 2.95 -8.20
N SER A 201 -6.25 1.62 -8.20
CA SER A 201 -5.21 0.90 -7.48
C SER A 201 -4.59 -0.10 -8.45
N ILE A 202 -3.46 0.29 -9.03
CA ILE A 202 -2.80 -0.45 -10.10
C ILE A 202 -1.49 -1.03 -9.59
N SER A 203 -1.50 -2.32 -9.25
CA SER A 203 -0.37 -3.03 -8.64
C SER A 203 0.18 -2.25 -7.42
N SER A 204 -0.64 -2.19 -6.38
CA SER A 204 -0.43 -1.37 -5.20
C SER A 204 -0.85 -2.11 -3.93
N PHE A 205 -2.14 -2.46 -3.79
CA PHE A 205 -2.67 -3.07 -2.56
C PHE A 205 -2.06 -4.43 -2.21
N GLU A 206 -1.54 -5.18 -3.19
CA GLU A 206 -0.85 -6.43 -2.94
C GLU A 206 0.40 -6.27 -2.05
N HIS A 207 0.95 -5.07 -1.98
CA HIS A 207 2.11 -4.74 -1.15
C HIS A 207 1.75 -4.42 0.31
N ASP A 208 0.50 -4.06 0.60
CA ASP A 208 0.12 -3.48 1.88
C ASP A 208 0.35 -4.44 3.06
N GLY A 209 1.08 -3.96 4.07
CA GLY A 209 1.38 -4.70 5.29
C GLY A 209 2.54 -5.69 5.16
N LEU A 210 3.30 -5.65 4.06
CA LEU A 210 4.52 -6.46 3.88
C LEU A 210 5.79 -5.74 4.38
N GLY A 211 5.67 -4.47 4.74
CA GLY A 211 6.72 -3.63 5.31
C GLY A 211 7.65 -3.00 4.29
N ARG A 212 7.41 -3.23 2.99
CA ARG A 212 8.30 -2.85 1.88
C ARG A 212 8.57 -1.36 1.81
N TYR A 213 7.56 -0.55 2.14
CA TYR A 213 7.58 0.91 2.04
C TYR A 213 7.80 1.58 3.41
N GLY A 214 8.17 0.80 4.43
CA GLY A 214 8.39 1.28 5.80
C GLY A 214 7.14 1.28 6.67
N GLU A 215 6.01 0.79 6.14
CA GLU A 215 4.78 0.57 6.88
C GLU A 215 4.90 -0.61 7.88
N PRO A 216 4.11 -0.64 8.96
CA PRO A 216 4.10 -1.78 9.88
C PRO A 216 3.64 -3.07 9.19
N LEU A 217 4.19 -4.21 9.63
CA LEU A 217 3.70 -5.50 9.18
C LEU A 217 2.24 -5.73 9.60
N ASP A 218 1.42 -6.10 8.63
CA ASP A 218 0.02 -6.45 8.81
C ASP A 218 -0.39 -7.52 7.79
N ALA A 219 -0.69 -8.72 8.27
CA ALA A 219 -1.09 -9.83 7.40
C ALA A 219 -2.39 -9.54 6.61
N GLU A 220 -3.21 -8.60 7.10
CA GLU A 220 -4.46 -8.16 6.49
C GLU A 220 -4.37 -6.73 5.96
N GLY A 221 -3.17 -6.18 5.75
CA GLY A 221 -2.97 -4.80 5.30
C GLY A 221 -3.73 -4.46 4.02
N ASP A 222 -3.64 -5.31 3.01
CA ASP A 222 -4.37 -5.24 1.74
C ASP A 222 -5.90 -5.28 1.93
N LEU A 223 -6.40 -6.18 2.79
CA LEU A 223 -7.84 -6.27 3.09
C LEU A 223 -8.33 -4.99 3.78
N LYS A 224 -7.55 -4.45 4.73
CA LYS A 224 -7.85 -3.20 5.43
C LYS A 224 -7.79 -2.00 4.48
N ALA A 225 -6.87 -1.99 3.53
CA ALA A 225 -6.79 -0.97 2.49
C ALA A 225 -8.03 -0.98 1.58
N MET A 226 -8.49 -2.17 1.15
CA MET A 226 -9.74 -2.32 0.40
C MET A 226 -10.97 -1.82 1.18
N GLN A 227 -11.08 -2.13 2.47
CA GLN A 227 -12.17 -1.62 3.32
C GLN A 227 -12.06 -0.12 3.58
N LEU A 228 -10.85 0.41 3.73
CA LEU A 228 -10.60 1.84 3.82
C LEU A 228 -11.07 2.55 2.55
N MET A 229 -10.70 2.05 1.37
CA MET A 229 -11.16 2.64 0.11
C MET A 229 -12.67 2.54 -0.06
N LYS A 230 -13.33 1.48 0.40
CA LYS A 230 -14.79 1.41 0.36
C LYS A 230 -15.46 2.51 1.20
N ARG A 231 -14.81 2.97 2.27
CA ARG A 231 -15.27 4.12 3.07
C ARG A 231 -14.96 5.47 2.44
N LEU A 232 -13.89 5.54 1.64
CA LEU A 232 -13.40 6.79 1.04
C LEU A 232 -13.99 7.05 -0.36
N VAL A 233 -14.35 6.01 -1.11
CA VAL A 233 -15.09 6.14 -2.37
C VAL A 233 -16.57 6.33 -2.05
N LYS A 234 -17.24 7.26 -2.71
CA LYS A 234 -18.67 7.51 -2.51
C LYS A 234 -19.53 6.27 -2.85
N PRO A 235 -20.72 6.12 -2.25
CA PRO A 235 -21.70 5.14 -2.73
C PRO A 235 -21.96 5.31 -4.23
N GLY A 236 -21.99 4.20 -4.97
CA GLY A 236 -22.09 4.16 -6.42
C GLY A 236 -20.81 4.49 -7.19
N GLY A 237 -19.73 4.89 -6.50
CA GLY A 237 -18.43 5.15 -7.12
C GLY A 237 -17.65 3.88 -7.44
N HIS A 238 -16.67 4.00 -8.34
CA HIS A 238 -15.88 2.87 -8.85
C HIS A 238 -14.47 2.80 -8.26
N LEU A 239 -13.98 1.58 -8.06
CA LEU A 239 -12.57 1.26 -7.87
C LEU A 239 -12.11 0.40 -9.05
N PHE A 240 -11.14 0.91 -9.81
CA PHE A 240 -10.40 0.16 -10.81
C PHE A 240 -9.20 -0.48 -10.12
N LEU A 241 -9.28 -1.79 -9.90
CA LEU A 241 -8.27 -2.57 -9.20
C LEU A 241 -7.51 -3.44 -10.18
N THR A 242 -6.21 -3.58 -9.99
CA THR A 242 -5.44 -4.70 -10.53
C THR A 242 -4.42 -5.19 -9.51
N VAL A 243 -4.35 -6.51 -9.38
CA VAL A 243 -3.49 -7.26 -8.46
C VAL A 243 -3.06 -8.57 -9.14
N PRO A 244 -1.92 -9.17 -8.77
CA PRO A 244 -1.46 -10.42 -9.38
C PRO A 244 -2.43 -11.57 -9.10
N VAL A 245 -2.79 -12.34 -10.13
CA VAL A 245 -3.71 -13.49 -10.03
C VAL A 245 -2.98 -14.78 -10.32
N GLY A 246 -3.20 -15.77 -9.47
CA GLY A 246 -2.58 -17.08 -9.56
C GLY A 246 -2.98 -17.95 -8.38
N ARG A 247 -2.25 -19.04 -8.15
CA ARG A 247 -2.36 -19.77 -6.89
C ARG A 247 -1.96 -18.85 -5.73
N ASP A 248 -2.74 -18.85 -4.65
CA ASP A 248 -2.49 -17.99 -3.50
C ASP A 248 -1.05 -18.13 -2.98
N LYS A 249 -0.31 -17.01 -2.95
CA LYS A 249 1.05 -16.93 -2.40
C LYS A 249 1.28 -15.61 -1.68
N VAL A 250 2.18 -15.64 -0.71
CA VAL A 250 2.84 -14.44 -0.19
C VAL A 250 4.29 -14.48 -0.66
N VAL A 251 4.65 -13.59 -1.59
CA VAL A 251 6.04 -13.33 -1.93
C VAL A 251 6.55 -12.33 -0.90
N PHE A 252 6.97 -12.84 0.25
CA PHE A 252 7.16 -12.03 1.44
C PHE A 252 8.15 -10.91 1.21
N ASN A 253 7.75 -9.78 1.79
CA ASN A 253 8.25 -8.42 1.63
C ASN A 253 7.96 -7.77 0.26
N ILE A 254 7.62 -8.52 -0.80
CA ILE A 254 7.40 -7.95 -2.15
C ILE A 254 5.92 -7.71 -2.40
N HIS A 255 5.11 -8.77 -2.54
CA HIS A 255 3.70 -8.69 -2.92
C HIS A 255 2.93 -9.96 -2.53
N ARG A 256 1.63 -9.96 -2.79
CA ARG A 256 0.76 -11.16 -2.73
C ARG A 256 0.26 -11.53 -4.11
N ILE A 257 0.06 -12.82 -4.33
CA ILE A 257 -0.65 -13.37 -5.49
C ILE A 257 -2.00 -13.88 -5.00
N TYR A 258 -3.06 -13.45 -5.65
CA TYR A 258 -4.44 -13.70 -5.23
C TYR A 258 -5.03 -14.87 -6.01
N GLY A 259 -5.35 -15.93 -5.26
CA GLY A 259 -6.02 -17.12 -5.78
C GLY A 259 -7.40 -17.32 -5.18
N ALA A 260 -7.87 -18.57 -5.26
CA ALA A 260 -9.22 -18.95 -4.84
C ALA A 260 -9.51 -18.69 -3.36
N GLN A 261 -8.48 -18.61 -2.50
CA GLN A 261 -8.67 -18.36 -1.06
C GLN A 261 -8.67 -16.87 -0.72
N ARG A 262 -7.70 -16.09 -1.23
CA ARG A 262 -7.52 -14.70 -0.81
C ARG A 262 -8.27 -13.70 -1.68
N LEU A 263 -8.43 -13.95 -2.99
CA LEU A 263 -9.11 -13.02 -3.88
C LEU A 263 -10.55 -12.70 -3.41
N PRO A 264 -11.39 -13.68 -2.99
CA PRO A 264 -12.73 -13.38 -2.48
C PRO A 264 -12.72 -12.52 -1.21
N LEU A 265 -11.68 -12.65 -0.38
CA LEU A 265 -11.51 -11.83 0.83
C LEU A 265 -11.12 -10.40 0.46
N LEU A 266 -10.23 -10.23 -0.51
CA LEU A 266 -9.81 -8.91 -1.02
C LEU A 266 -11.01 -8.12 -1.58
N LEU A 267 -11.84 -8.79 -2.39
CA LEU A 267 -12.99 -8.17 -3.05
C LEU A 267 -14.22 -8.04 -2.13
N LYS A 268 -14.15 -8.54 -0.89
CA LYS A 268 -15.31 -8.61 0.02
C LYS A 268 -15.93 -7.23 0.26
N GLY A 269 -17.23 -7.13 0.03
CA GLY A 269 -18.02 -5.92 0.21
C GLY A 269 -18.04 -5.01 -1.03
N TRP A 270 -17.21 -5.26 -2.03
CA TRP A 270 -17.33 -4.60 -3.33
C TRP A 270 -18.20 -5.43 -4.28
N GLN A 271 -18.99 -4.76 -5.11
CA GLN A 271 -19.68 -5.43 -6.21
C GLN A 271 -18.74 -5.49 -7.41
N VAL A 272 -18.50 -6.69 -7.95
CA VAL A 272 -17.73 -6.82 -9.20
C VAL A 272 -18.67 -6.55 -10.36
N GLU A 273 -18.55 -5.40 -11.02
CA GLU A 273 -19.37 -5.04 -12.19
C GLU A 273 -18.76 -5.57 -13.49
N ASP A 274 -17.43 -5.53 -13.62
CA ASP A 274 -16.75 -5.95 -14.85
C ASP A 274 -15.33 -6.46 -14.60
N ARG A 275 -14.78 -7.15 -15.60
CA ARG A 275 -13.39 -7.62 -15.59
C ARG A 275 -12.80 -7.55 -17.00
N PHE A 276 -11.61 -6.98 -17.13
CA PHE A 276 -10.87 -6.88 -18.38
C PHE A 276 -9.57 -7.68 -18.28
N GLY A 277 -9.30 -8.50 -19.31
CA GLY A 277 -8.18 -9.45 -19.28
C GLY A 277 -8.38 -10.66 -18.37
N TRP A 278 -9.56 -10.87 -17.80
CA TRP A 278 -9.84 -11.94 -16.83
C TRP A 278 -9.96 -13.34 -17.47
N GLU A 279 -9.29 -14.31 -16.86
CA GLU A 279 -9.34 -15.72 -17.18
C GLU A 279 -9.49 -16.52 -15.88
N GLU A 280 -10.64 -17.17 -15.68
CA GLU A 280 -10.90 -17.97 -14.47
C GLU A 280 -9.82 -19.06 -14.25
N ALA A 281 -9.33 -19.65 -15.33
CA ALA A 281 -8.28 -20.67 -15.30
C ALA A 281 -6.95 -20.15 -14.72
N ALA A 282 -6.74 -18.83 -14.67
CA ALA A 282 -5.53 -18.24 -14.11
C ALA A 282 -5.42 -18.45 -12.60
N LEU A 283 -6.54 -18.59 -11.87
CA LEU A 283 -6.53 -18.79 -10.40
C LEU A 283 -5.80 -20.05 -9.92
N GLN A 284 -5.62 -21.04 -10.81
CA GLN A 284 -4.93 -22.30 -10.50
C GLN A 284 -3.46 -22.30 -10.95
N ARG A 285 -3.01 -21.26 -11.65
CA ARG A 285 -1.66 -21.19 -12.21
C ARG A 285 -0.65 -20.91 -11.10
N ASP A 286 0.39 -21.75 -10.99
CA ASP A 286 1.54 -21.41 -10.15
C ASP A 286 2.41 -20.40 -10.88
N THR A 287 2.44 -19.18 -10.34
CA THR A 287 3.11 -18.04 -10.94
C THR A 287 4.54 -17.82 -10.44
N GLY A 288 5.02 -18.68 -9.53
CA GLY A 288 6.28 -18.46 -8.82
C GLY A 288 6.29 -17.09 -8.13
N PHE A 289 7.26 -16.25 -8.50
CA PHE A 289 7.42 -14.89 -7.97
C PHE A 289 6.66 -13.80 -8.77
N GLY A 290 5.95 -14.11 -9.85
CA GLY A 290 5.26 -13.07 -10.63
C GLY A 290 4.55 -13.50 -11.93
N TRP A 291 5.08 -14.47 -12.67
CA TRP A 291 4.56 -15.04 -13.93
C TRP A 291 4.34 -14.12 -15.13
N GLN A 292 5.09 -14.47 -16.18
CA GLN A 292 4.81 -14.13 -17.57
C GLN A 292 4.07 -15.31 -18.22
N PRO A 293 2.88 -15.10 -18.81
CA PRO A 293 2.25 -16.12 -19.62
C PRO A 293 3.10 -16.46 -20.84
N MET A 294 3.13 -17.73 -21.26
CA MET A 294 3.69 -18.16 -22.55
C MET A 294 2.56 -18.66 -23.46
N GLU A 295 2.45 -18.09 -24.65
CA GLU A 295 1.69 -18.61 -25.79
C GLU A 295 2.51 -19.74 -26.40
N TYR A 296 1.92 -20.93 -26.46
CA TYR A 296 2.51 -22.07 -27.15
C TYR A 296 1.85 -22.21 -28.52
N LYS A 297 2.57 -21.81 -29.57
CA LYS A 297 2.14 -22.00 -30.96
C LYS A 297 2.98 -23.10 -31.61
N ARG A 298 2.31 -23.95 -32.39
CA ARG A 298 3.01 -24.95 -33.21
C ARG A 298 3.46 -24.28 -34.51
N GLY A 299 4.76 -24.05 -34.63
CA GLY A 299 5.41 -23.55 -35.85
C GLY A 299 5.93 -24.70 -36.74
N PRO A 300 6.51 -24.36 -37.91
CA PRO A 300 7.06 -25.34 -38.85
C PRO A 300 8.18 -26.19 -38.25
N ASP A 301 8.94 -25.65 -37.30
CA ASP A 301 10.10 -26.30 -36.68
C ASP A 301 9.81 -26.90 -35.28
N GLY A 302 8.56 -26.85 -34.81
CA GLY A 302 8.16 -27.41 -33.51
C GLY A 302 7.25 -26.51 -32.68
N TRP A 303 7.19 -26.77 -31.36
CA TRP A 303 6.48 -25.90 -30.42
C TRP A 303 7.35 -24.68 -30.10
N GLU A 304 6.84 -23.48 -30.40
CA GLU A 304 7.43 -22.22 -29.96
C GLU A 304 6.68 -21.69 -28.74
N ALA A 305 7.42 -21.31 -27.70
CA ALA A 305 6.90 -20.63 -26.54
C ALA A 305 7.24 -19.14 -26.64
N ARG A 306 6.23 -18.27 -26.73
CA ARG A 306 6.39 -16.80 -26.77
C ARG A 306 5.67 -16.20 -25.58
N PRO A 307 6.18 -15.19 -24.86
CA PRO A 307 5.40 -14.57 -23.82
C PRO A 307 4.07 -14.03 -24.39
N LEU A 308 2.90 -14.37 -23.83
CA LEU A 308 1.61 -13.77 -24.29
C LEU A 308 1.67 -12.26 -24.12
N HIS A 309 2.36 -11.79 -23.06
CA HIS A 309 2.54 -10.38 -22.73
C HIS A 309 4.02 -10.09 -22.52
N PRO A 310 4.77 -9.75 -23.59
CA PRO A 310 6.23 -9.57 -23.53
C PRO A 310 6.71 -8.46 -22.57
N GLN A 311 5.80 -7.71 -21.95
CA GLN A 311 6.10 -6.56 -21.09
C GLN A 311 5.31 -6.56 -19.77
N CYS A 312 4.48 -7.57 -19.48
CA CYS A 312 3.74 -7.64 -18.22
C CYS A 312 4.40 -8.70 -17.31
N PRO A 313 5.13 -8.30 -16.25
CA PRO A 313 5.83 -9.25 -15.40
C PRO A 313 4.89 -10.11 -14.54
N GLU A 314 3.62 -9.68 -14.39
CA GLU A 314 2.62 -10.35 -13.55
C GLU A 314 1.22 -10.29 -14.18
N TYR A 315 0.54 -11.44 -14.34
CA TYR A 315 -0.85 -11.48 -14.84
C TYR A 315 -1.79 -10.83 -13.84
N ALA A 316 -2.26 -9.62 -14.18
CA ALA A 316 -3.01 -8.75 -13.28
C ALA A 316 -4.19 -8.10 -14.03
N PRO A 317 -5.33 -8.80 -14.17
CA PRO A 317 -6.49 -8.28 -14.88
C PRO A 317 -7.04 -7.02 -14.20
N VAL A 318 -7.84 -6.24 -14.91
CA VAL A 318 -8.50 -5.05 -14.33
C VAL A 318 -9.89 -5.45 -13.87
N TRP A 319 -10.18 -5.26 -12.58
CA TRP A 319 -11.53 -5.37 -12.03
C TRP A 319 -12.15 -3.98 -11.90
N VAL A 320 -13.39 -3.86 -12.35
CA VAL A 320 -14.22 -2.70 -12.09
C VAL A 320 -15.14 -3.04 -10.92
N LEU A 321 -14.85 -2.43 -9.78
CA LEU A 321 -15.53 -2.66 -8.52
C LEU A 321 -16.42 -1.47 -8.19
N ARG A 322 -17.69 -1.71 -7.88
CA ARG A 322 -18.62 -0.66 -7.49
C ARG A 322 -18.87 -0.66 -5.99
N ASN A 323 -18.88 0.54 -5.41
CA ASN A 323 -19.21 0.75 -4.02
C ASN A 323 -20.73 0.86 -3.81
N ASP A 324 -21.46 -0.23 -3.96
CA ASP A 324 -22.88 -0.20 -3.62
C ASP A 324 -23.10 -0.31 -2.10
N PRO A 325 -24.03 0.49 -1.53
CA PRO A 325 -24.48 0.32 -0.16
C PRO A 325 -25.25 -1.01 -0.09
N ALA A 326 -24.72 -1.93 0.72
CA ALA A 326 -25.36 -3.22 0.99
C ALA A 326 -26.67 -3.05 1.76
#